data_AF-C9L423-F1
#
_entry.id   AF-C9L423-F1
#
_cell.length_a   1.000
_cell.length_b   1.000
_cell.length_c   1.000
_cell.angle_alpha   90.00
_cell.angle_beta   90.00
_cell.angle_gamma   90.00
#
_symmetry.space_group_name_H-M   'P 1'
#
loop_
_entity.id
_entity.type
_entity.pdbx_description
1 polymer ?
#
loop_
_entity_poly.entity_id
_entity_poly.type
_entity_poly.pdbx_seq_one_letter_code
_entity_poly.pdbx_strand_id
1 'polypeptide(L)'
;MTVIKNQKSNTYEVRTYYKDWTGVRKQKTKRGFKRKCDAQEWERAFKLKENLSLDMYFEDFVDLYLNDIKSRIKYNTWLTKKHIVEKRFSHIFRKRSCRK
;
A
#
# COMPACT_ATOMS: atom_id res chain seq x y z
N MET A 1 -12.92 -15.18 -2.27
CA MET A 1 -11.62 -15.63 -1.73
C MET A 1 -11.87 -16.91 -0.96
N THR A 2 -11.01 -17.92 -1.08
CA THR A 2 -11.24 -19.24 -0.50
C THR A 2 -9.96 -19.73 0.19
N VAL A 3 -10.09 -20.06 1.48
CA VAL A 3 -9.10 -20.87 2.20
C VAL A 3 -9.40 -22.32 1.83
N ILE A 4 -8.48 -22.96 1.11
CA ILE A 4 -8.65 -24.30 0.57
C ILE A 4 -7.79 -25.25 1.41
N LYS A 5 -8.38 -26.36 1.86
CA LYS A 5 -7.63 -27.41 2.56
C LYS A 5 -7.13 -28.43 1.54
N ASN A 6 -5.82 -28.67 1.49
CA ASN A 6 -5.27 -29.80 0.75
C ASN A 6 -5.47 -31.09 1.55
N GLN A 7 -6.19 -32.04 0.98
CA GLN A 7 -6.45 -33.34 1.61
C GLN A 7 -5.20 -34.23 1.66
N LYS A 8 -4.29 -34.13 0.68
CA LYS A 8 -3.07 -34.96 0.60
C LYS A 8 -2.00 -34.55 1.62
N SER A 9 -1.81 -33.26 1.84
CA SER A 9 -0.76 -32.71 2.71
C SER A 9 -1.29 -32.21 4.06
N ASN A 10 -2.59 -32.29 4.31
CA ASN A 10 -3.26 -31.74 5.49
C ASN A 10 -2.93 -30.26 5.80
N THR A 11 -2.53 -29.50 4.78
CA THR A 11 -2.18 -28.08 4.89
C THR A 11 -3.25 -27.20 4.25
N TYR A 12 -3.35 -25.97 4.73
CA TYR A 12 -4.24 -24.95 4.21
C TYR A 12 -3.50 -24.06 3.20
N GLU A 13 -4.22 -23.66 2.15
CA GLU A 13 -3.80 -22.73 1.12
C GLU A 13 -4.74 -21.53 1.10
N VAL A 14 -4.20 -20.35 0.80
CA VAL A 14 -4.94 -19.12 0.61
C VAL A 14 -4.71 -18.63 -0.82
N ARG A 15 -5.81 -18.38 -1.54
CA ARG A 15 -5.78 -17.74 -2.86
C ARG A 15 -6.50 -16.40 -2.78
N THR A 16 -5.76 -15.32 -2.96
CA THR A 16 -6.27 -13.96 -3.02
C THR A 16 -6.00 -13.35 -4.38
N TYR A 17 -6.92 -12.50 -4.83
CA TYR A 17 -6.67 -11.60 -5.95
C TYR A 17 -6.36 -10.23 -5.39
N TYR A 18 -5.46 -9.52 -6.04
CA TYR A 18 -5.15 -8.13 -5.73
C TYR A 18 -4.91 -7.38 -7.03
N LYS A 19 -5.09 -6.05 -7.01
CA LYS A 19 -4.71 -5.22 -8.15
C LYS A 19 -3.29 -4.74 -7.92
N ASP A 20 -2.45 -4.92 -8.93
CA ASP A 20 -1.15 -4.26 -8.95
C ASP A 20 -1.33 -2.74 -9.11
N TRP A 21 -0.27 -1.99 -8.84
CA TRP A 21 -0.17 -0.55 -9.09
C TRP A 21 -0.43 -0.16 -10.57
N THR A 22 -0.30 -1.11 -11.51
CA THR A 22 -0.68 -0.94 -12.93
C THR A 22 -2.18 -1.11 -13.20
N GLY A 23 -2.98 -1.48 -12.19
CA GLY A 23 -4.40 -1.81 -12.33
C GLY A 23 -4.68 -3.23 -12.83
N VAL A 24 -3.63 -4.02 -13.15
CA VAL A 24 -3.78 -5.41 -13.60
C VAL A 24 -4.12 -6.31 -12.41
N ARG A 25 -5.15 -7.15 -12.56
CA ARG A 25 -5.55 -8.11 -11.53
C ARG A 25 -4.57 -9.28 -11.50
N LYS A 26 -3.86 -9.45 -10.38
CA LYS A 26 -2.95 -10.58 -10.16
C LYS A 26 -3.48 -11.51 -9.07
N GLN A 27 -3.08 -12.77 -9.15
CA GLN A 27 -3.39 -13.77 -8.15
C GLN A 27 -2.17 -14.00 -7.26
N LYS A 28 -2.37 -13.92 -5.94
CA LYS A 28 -1.39 -14.34 -4.94
C LYS A 28 -1.87 -15.63 -4.30
N THR A 29 -1.00 -16.64 -4.31
CA THR A 29 -1.26 -17.90 -3.64
C THR A 29 -0.20 -18.11 -2.57
N LYS A 30 -0.64 -18.36 -1.34
CA LYS A 30 0.25 -18.79 -0.25
C LYS A 30 -0.20 -20.15 0.26
N ARG A 31 0.76 -21.07 0.38
CA ARG A 31 0.54 -22.48 0.74
C ARG A 31 1.30 -22.83 2.01
N GLY A 32 0.93 -23.95 2.63
CA GLY A 32 1.69 -24.54 3.73
C GLY A 32 1.25 -24.12 5.14
N PHE A 33 0.06 -23.54 5.29
CA PHE A 33 -0.46 -23.23 6.63
C PHE A 33 -0.88 -24.52 7.33
N LYS A 34 -0.46 -24.70 8.60
CA LYS A 34 -0.86 -25.87 9.41
C LYS A 34 -2.27 -25.72 9.96
N ARG A 35 -2.65 -24.50 10.36
CA ARG A 35 -3.97 -24.19 10.91
C ARG A 35 -4.77 -23.29 9.97
N LYS A 36 -6.10 -23.43 10.01
CA LYS A 36 -7.03 -22.58 9.26
C LYS A 36 -6.98 -21.13 9.74
N CYS A 37 -6.80 -20.90 11.05
CA CYS A 37 -6.74 -19.57 11.64
C CYS A 37 -5.55 -18.76 11.10
N ASP A 38 -4.35 -19.34 11.08
CA ASP A 38 -3.15 -18.68 10.55
C ASP A 38 -3.33 -18.25 9.08
N ALA A 39 -4.01 -19.09 8.29
CA ALA A 39 -4.33 -18.81 6.90
C ALA A 39 -5.30 -17.61 6.77
N GLN A 40 -6.30 -17.52 7.64
CA GLN A 40 -7.24 -16.39 7.69
C GLN A 40 -6.59 -15.10 8.21
N GLU A 41 -5.71 -15.19 9.19
CA GLU A 41 -5.02 -14.05 9.77
C GLU A 41 -4.03 -13.43 8.77
N TRP A 42 -3.32 -14.28 8.02
CA TRP A 42 -2.51 -13.83 6.89
C TRP A 42 -3.34 -13.13 5.81
N GLU A 43 -4.55 -13.62 5.51
CA GLU A 43 -5.45 -13.00 4.53
C GLU A 43 -5.90 -11.60 4.99
N ARG A 44 -6.30 -11.46 6.26
CA ARG A 44 -6.64 -10.16 6.84
C ARG A 44 -5.48 -9.18 6.80
N ALA A 45 -4.29 -9.62 7.22
CA ALA A 45 -3.08 -8.80 7.18
C ALA A 45 -2.70 -8.37 5.75
N PHE A 46 -2.88 -9.27 4.78
CA PHE A 46 -2.64 -8.97 3.37
C PHE A 46 -3.59 -7.89 2.83
N LYS A 47 -4.89 -7.97 3.15
CA LYS A 47 -5.88 -6.93 2.79
C LYS A 47 -5.61 -5.59 3.46
N LEU A 48 -5.23 -5.57 4.74
CA LEU A 48 -4.86 -4.34 5.43
C LEU A 48 -3.69 -3.66 4.71
N LYS A 49 -2.68 -4.44 4.29
CA LYS A 49 -1.55 -3.93 3.52
C LYS A 49 -1.94 -3.41 2.12
N GLU A 50 -2.92 -4.04 1.48
CA GLU A 50 -3.47 -3.58 0.19
C GLU A 50 -4.35 -2.32 0.34
N ASN A 51 -5.15 -2.21 1.40
CA ASN A 51 -5.91 -0.99 1.68
C ASN A 51 -5.02 0.20 2.07
N LEU A 52 -3.84 -0.07 2.66
CA LEU A 52 -2.78 0.92 2.82
C LEU A 52 -2.02 1.23 1.51
N SER A 53 -2.31 0.53 0.41
CA SER A 53 -1.70 0.83 -0.88
C SER A 53 -2.40 2.05 -1.51
N LEU A 54 -1.77 3.21 -1.31
CA LEU A 54 -1.43 4.26 -2.29
C LEU A 54 -2.40 4.59 -3.45
N ASP A 55 -3.69 4.29 -3.37
CA ASP A 55 -4.71 4.75 -4.32
C ASP A 55 -5.15 6.20 -3.98
N MET A 56 -4.18 7.03 -3.59
CA MET A 56 -4.37 8.47 -3.36
C MET A 56 -3.62 9.25 -4.42
N TYR A 57 -4.12 10.43 -4.77
CA TYR A 57 -3.39 11.29 -5.70
C TYR A 57 -2.06 11.69 -5.07
N PHE A 58 -1.05 11.93 -5.90
CA PHE A 58 0.27 12.31 -5.38
C PHE A 58 0.19 13.61 -4.57
N GLU A 59 -0.76 14.49 -4.89
CA GLU A 59 -1.09 15.69 -4.13
C GLU A 59 -1.50 15.36 -2.69
N ASP A 60 -2.47 14.44 -2.51
CA ASP A 60 -2.91 13.97 -1.19
C ASP A 60 -1.75 13.35 -0.38
N PHE A 61 -0.86 12.62 -1.07
CA PHE A 61 0.33 12.04 -0.43
C PHE A 61 1.32 13.10 0.05
N VAL A 62 1.58 14.13 -0.77
CA VAL A 62 2.46 15.24 -0.40
C VAL A 62 1.90 15.99 0.80
N ASP A 63 0.59 16.22 0.85
CA ASP A 63 -0.05 16.91 1.98
C ASP A 63 0.05 16.11 3.28
N LEU A 64 -0.20 14.79 3.23
CA LEU A 64 0.00 13.90 4.37
C LEU A 64 1.47 13.90 4.84
N TYR A 65 2.41 13.81 3.91
CA TYR A 65 3.85 13.85 4.21
C TYR A 65 4.28 15.17 4.85
N LEU A 66 3.78 16.31 4.34
CA LEU A 66 4.10 17.63 4.87
C LEU A 66 3.53 17.83 6.28
N ASN A 67 2.34 17.30 6.56
CA ASN A 67 1.72 17.36 7.89
C ASN A 67 2.51 16.55 8.93
N ASP A 68 2.91 15.33 8.59
CA ASP A 68 3.69 14.48 9.48
C ASP A 68 5.06 15.09 9.82
N ILE A 69 5.70 15.70 8.83
CA ILE A 69 7.05 16.26 8.98
C ILE A 69 7.05 17.61 9.71
N LYS A 70 5.96 18.39 9.60
CA LYS A 70 5.83 19.68 10.25
C LYS A 70 6.04 19.59 11.76
N SER A 71 5.61 18.50 12.39
CA SER A 71 5.78 18.28 13.84
C SER A 71 7.22 17.99 14.27
N ARG A 72 8.06 17.48 13.36
CA ARG A 72 9.42 16.98 13.66
C ARG A 72 10.53 17.97 13.35
N ILE A 73 10.25 18.99 12.53
CA ILE A 73 11.26 19.89 11.96
C ILE A 73 11.01 21.34 12.42
N LYS A 74 12.09 22.09 12.68
CA LYS A 74 12.01 23.53 12.95
C LYS A 74 11.35 24.30 11.81
N TYR A 75 10.57 25.33 12.15
CA TYR A 75 9.77 26.11 11.21
C TYR A 75 10.54 26.66 10.00
N ASN A 76 11.74 27.22 10.21
CA ASN A 76 12.57 27.77 9.13
C ASN A 76 12.97 26.69 8.10
N THR A 77 13.33 25.50 8.55
CA THR A 77 13.68 24.37 7.68
C THR A 77 12.46 23.81 6.96
N TRP A 78 11.29 23.84 7.62
CA TRP A 78 10.02 23.45 7.03
C TRP A 78 9.60 24.39 5.89
N LEU A 79 9.75 25.72 6.06
CA LEU A 79 9.46 26.70 5.01
C LEU A 79 10.27 26.44 3.74
N THR A 80 11.58 26.18 3.86
CA THR A 80 12.43 25.86 2.70
C THR A 80 12.00 24.56 2.04
N LYS A 81 11.67 23.51 2.81
CA LYS A 81 11.16 22.25 2.26
C LYS A 81 9.82 22.42 1.56
N LYS A 82 8.88 23.17 2.15
CA LYS A 82 7.59 23.48 1.55
C LYS A 82 7.78 24.23 0.22
N HIS A 83 8.66 25.22 0.18
CA HIS A 83 8.95 25.96 -1.04
C HIS A 83 9.60 25.10 -2.14
N ILE A 84 10.53 24.20 -1.78
CA ILE A 84 11.12 23.22 -2.72
C ILE A 84 10.03 22.30 -3.27
N VAL A 85 9.12 21.85 -2.41
CA VAL A 85 8.00 20.98 -2.79
C VAL A 85 7.05 21.71 -3.74
N GLU A 86 6.58 22.90 -3.39
CA GLU A 86 5.71 23.70 -4.26
C GLU A 86 6.37 24.01 -5.61
N LYS A 87 7.62 24.47 -5.61
CA LYS A 87 8.31 24.92 -6.83
C LYS A 87 8.69 23.77 -7.77
N ARG A 88 9.20 22.65 -7.24
CA ARG A 88 9.62 21.52 -8.08
C ARG A 88 8.45 20.61 -8.46
N PHE A 89 7.47 20.44 -7.58
CA PHE A 89 6.42 19.45 -7.81
C PHE A 89 5.19 20.04 -8.51
N SER A 90 4.88 21.34 -8.35
CA SER A 90 3.83 22.00 -9.14
C SER A 90 4.08 21.91 -10.65
N HIS A 91 5.35 21.94 -11.07
CA HIS A 91 5.72 21.82 -12.48
C HIS A 91 5.63 20.38 -13.03
N ILE A 92 5.87 19.37 -12.18
CA ILE A 92 6.02 17.97 -12.62
C ILE A 92 4.72 17.16 -12.47
N PHE A 93 3.90 17.45 -11.46
CA PHE A 93 2.82 16.57 -11.01
C PHE A 93 1.39 17.07 -11.21
N ARG A 94 1.19 18.25 -11.81
CA ARG A 94 -0.12 18.94 -11.95
C ARG A 94 -1.28 18.08 -12.50
N LYS A 95 -1.01 16.95 -13.18
CA LYS A 95 -2.01 15.99 -13.67
C LYS A 95 -1.51 14.54 -13.76
N ARG A 96 -0.61 14.10 -12.87
CA ARG A 96 -0.12 12.71 -12.88
C ARG A 96 -0.51 11.98 -11.61
N SER A 97 -1.38 10.97 -11.75
CA SER A 97 -1.54 9.92 -10.74
C SER A 97 -0.15 9.36 -10.42
N CYS A 98 0.11 9.04 -9.15
CA CYS A 98 1.38 8.50 -8.68
C CYS A 98 1.61 7.07 -9.20
N ARG A 99 1.68 6.90 -10.53
CA ARG A 99 2.06 5.67 -11.20
C ARG A 99 3.53 5.78 -11.52
N LYS A 100 4.35 5.03 -10.78
CA LYS A 100 5.64 4.56 -11.31
C LYS A 100 5.38 3.48 -12.35
#